data_AF-A0A958DG84-F1
#
_entry.id   AF-A0A958DG84-F1
#
_cell.length_a   1.000
_cell.length_b   1.000
_cell.length_c   1.000
_cell.angle_alpha   90.00
_cell.angle_beta   90.00
_cell.angle_gamma   90.00
#
_symmetry.space_group_name_H-M   'P 1'
#
loop_
_entity.id
_entity.type
_entity.pdbx_description
1 polymer ?
#
loop_
_entity_poly.entity_id
_entity_poly.type
_entity_poly.pdbx_seq_one_letter_code
_entity_poly.pdbx_strand_id
1 'polypeptide(L)'
;WITCDTSRVAVTLAKQRLMTASYDYYELKYPHEGLRGGFIYKTVPHVTLRSIANNPEIDEIWERMHPAVEASLRDLNASLKGSATSIAVTEGGRKGETIRFDAGNRHHTLPTGEKVAADALLEWEVPFDFPEDWPKGARKAFDAFHAARQAMQKRMDDSIASHADQ
;
A
#
# COMPACT_ATOMS: atom_id res chain seq x y z
N TRP A 1 27.13 -12.28 -15.26
CA TRP A 1 28.41 -12.80 -15.79
C TRP A 1 29.48 -12.47 -14.75
N ILE A 2 29.90 -13.43 -13.93
CA ILE A 2 31.02 -13.23 -13.00
C ILE A 2 32.27 -13.61 -13.79
N THR A 3 33.11 -12.65 -14.14
CA THR A 3 34.43 -12.90 -14.70
C THR A 3 35.26 -13.61 -13.63
N CYS A 4 35.53 -14.89 -13.85
CA CYS A 4 36.33 -15.71 -12.94
C CYS A 4 37.81 -15.34 -13.13
N ASP A 5 38.23 -14.21 -12.56
CA ASP A 5 39.65 -13.92 -12.38
C ASP A 5 40.21 -14.97 -11.40
N THR A 6 41.12 -15.80 -11.88
CA THR A 6 41.76 -16.89 -11.11
C THR A 6 42.90 -16.38 -10.22
N SER A 7 42.96 -15.07 -9.98
CA SER A 7 43.95 -14.48 -9.09
C SER A 7 43.79 -14.99 -7.65
N ARG A 8 44.91 -15.30 -7.01
CA ARG A 8 44.97 -15.69 -5.59
C ARG A 8 44.29 -14.64 -4.70
N VAL A 9 44.33 -13.37 -5.12
CA VAL A 9 43.66 -12.23 -4.49
C VAL A 9 42.14 -12.41 -4.50
N ALA A 10 41.54 -12.73 -5.66
CA ALA A 10 40.10 -12.97 -5.78
C ALA A 10 39.64 -14.13 -4.87
N VAL A 11 40.40 -15.23 -4.83
CA VAL A 11 40.11 -16.38 -3.94
C VAL A 11 40.22 -15.99 -2.46
N THR A 12 41.25 -15.23 -2.07
CA THR A 12 41.40 -14.78 -0.67
C THR A 12 40.27 -13.85 -0.24
N LEU A 13 39.85 -12.93 -1.11
CA LEU A 13 38.76 -12.01 -0.84
C LEU A 13 37.42 -12.75 -0.75
N ALA A 14 37.16 -13.70 -1.64
CA ALA A 14 35.97 -14.55 -1.58
C ALA A 14 35.92 -15.38 -0.29
N LYS A 15 37.05 -15.99 0.12
CA LYS A 15 37.16 -16.73 1.37
C LYS A 15 36.86 -15.83 2.58
N GLN A 16 37.46 -14.64 2.63
CA GLN A 16 37.21 -13.69 3.70
C GLN A 16 35.72 -13.31 3.77
N ARG A 17 35.12 -12.97 2.63
CA ARG A 17 33.68 -12.63 2.54
C ARG A 17 32.78 -13.77 3.02
N LEU A 18 33.05 -15.01 2.63
CA LEU A 18 32.28 -16.18 3.06
C LEU A 18 32.43 -16.45 4.57
N MET A 19 33.64 -16.28 5.12
CA MET A 19 33.90 -16.54 6.54
C MET A 19 33.35 -15.47 7.48
N THR A 20 33.28 -14.21 7.04
CA THR A 20 32.78 -13.10 7.85
C THR A 20 31.29 -12.81 7.63
N ALA A 21 30.68 -13.42 6.61
CA ALA A 21 29.26 -13.26 6.37
C ALA A 21 28.44 -14.10 7.34
N SER A 22 27.44 -13.48 7.96
CA SER A 22 26.36 -14.19 8.64
C SER A 22 25.29 -14.56 7.63
N TYR A 23 24.81 -15.80 7.66
CA TYR A 23 23.72 -16.28 6.83
C TYR A 23 22.59 -16.80 7.72
N ASP A 24 21.35 -16.62 7.26
CA ASP A 24 20.19 -17.17 7.96
C ASP A 24 20.27 -18.70 7.99
N TYR A 25 20.08 -19.28 9.19
CA TYR A 25 20.04 -20.73 9.36
C TYR A 25 18.60 -21.23 9.14
N TYR A 26 18.42 -22.13 8.18
CA TYR A 26 17.13 -22.74 7.86
C TYR A 26 17.08 -24.17 8.39
N GLU A 27 15.97 -24.53 9.03
CA GLU A 27 15.75 -25.88 9.54
C GLU A 27 15.59 -26.88 8.39
N LEU A 28 16.28 -28.01 8.51
CA LEU A 28 16.15 -29.13 7.59
C LEU A 28 14.86 -29.89 7.91
N LYS A 29 14.10 -30.26 6.88
CA LYS A 29 12.90 -31.08 7.04
C LYS A 29 13.22 -32.48 7.57
N TYR A 30 14.37 -33.03 7.17
CA TYR A 30 14.90 -34.31 7.66
C TYR A 30 16.37 -34.13 8.10
N PRO A 31 16.63 -33.96 9.41
CA PRO A 31 17.98 -33.68 9.92
C PRO A 31 19.04 -34.73 9.58
N HIS A 32 18.64 -36.00 9.45
CA HIS A 32 19.55 -37.12 9.19
C HIS A 32 19.96 -37.27 7.71
N GLU A 33 19.25 -36.65 6.77
CA GLU A 33 19.53 -36.73 5.33
C GLU A 33 20.35 -35.53 4.82
N GLY A 34 20.66 -34.58 5.70
CA GLY A 34 21.39 -33.34 5.37
C GLY A 34 20.63 -32.48 4.36
N LEU A 35 21.38 -31.71 3.55
CA LEU A 35 20.82 -30.78 2.56
C LEU A 35 19.90 -31.45 1.52
N ARG A 36 20.03 -32.77 1.30
CA ARG A 36 19.17 -33.52 0.37
C ARG A 36 17.76 -33.76 0.91
N GLY A 37 17.59 -33.75 2.24
CA GLY A 37 16.30 -33.93 2.91
C GLY A 37 15.36 -32.71 2.79
N GLY A 38 15.84 -31.62 2.19
CA GLY A 38 15.07 -30.39 2.01
C GLY A 38 14.97 -29.54 3.27
N PHE A 39 14.32 -28.38 3.13
CA PHE A 39 14.17 -27.39 4.18
C PHE A 39 12.71 -27.27 4.62
N ILE A 40 12.49 -26.77 5.83
CA ILE A 40 11.17 -26.33 6.26
C ILE A 40 10.89 -24.99 5.56
N TYR A 41 10.04 -25.04 4.53
CA TYR A 41 9.61 -23.85 3.82
C TYR A 41 8.53 -23.13 4.60
N LYS A 42 8.59 -21.79 4.61
CA LYS A 42 7.46 -20.97 5.04
C LYS A 42 6.36 -21.10 3.99
N THR A 43 5.18 -21.56 4.40
CA THR A 43 4.01 -21.59 3.52
C THR A 43 3.43 -20.17 3.45
N VAL A 44 3.35 -19.64 2.23
CA VAL A 44 2.62 -18.41 1.93
C VAL A 44 1.33 -18.82 1.22
N PRO A 45 0.14 -18.37 1.65
CA PRO A 45 -1.10 -18.69 0.96
C PRO A 45 -1.03 -18.23 -0.49
N HIS A 46 -1.37 -19.11 -1.44
CA HIS A 46 -1.30 -18.80 -2.86
C HIS A 46 -2.60 -18.12 -3.30
N VAL A 47 -2.65 -16.80 -3.13
CA VAL A 47 -3.78 -16.00 -3.62
C VAL A 47 -3.70 -15.89 -5.13
N THR A 48 -4.70 -16.42 -5.83
CA THR A 48 -4.78 -16.32 -7.29
C THR A 48 -5.69 -15.18 -7.70
N LEU A 49 -5.46 -14.60 -8.89
CA LEU A 49 -6.38 -13.61 -9.48
C LEU A 49 -7.83 -14.13 -9.53
N ARG A 50 -7.99 -15.45 -9.70
CA ARG A 50 -9.29 -16.13 -9.71
C ARG A 50 -9.99 -16.10 -8.34
N SER A 51 -9.26 -16.27 -7.24
CA SER A 51 -9.83 -16.25 -5.89
C SER A 51 -10.22 -14.84 -5.44
N ILE A 52 -9.63 -13.81 -6.06
CA ILE A 52 -10.05 -12.41 -5.86
C ILE A 52 -11.28 -12.10 -6.73
N ALA A 53 -11.23 -12.39 -8.02
CA ALA A 53 -12.28 -11.96 -8.97
C ALA A 53 -13.62 -12.70 -8.82
N ASN A 54 -13.66 -13.90 -8.22
CA ASN A 54 -14.90 -14.68 -8.06
C ASN A 54 -15.48 -14.63 -6.65
N ASN A 55 -14.94 -13.80 -5.75
CA ASN A 55 -15.41 -13.75 -4.38
C ASN A 55 -16.55 -12.71 -4.25
N PRO A 56 -17.82 -13.13 -4.10
CA PRO A 56 -18.95 -12.20 -3.98
C PRO A 56 -18.91 -11.40 -2.67
N GLU A 57 -18.19 -11.86 -1.65
CA GLU A 57 -18.07 -11.14 -0.39
C GLU A 57 -17.29 -9.83 -0.55
N ILE A 58 -16.41 -9.71 -1.56
CA ILE A 58 -15.65 -8.47 -1.79
C ILE A 58 -16.60 -7.32 -2.13
N ASP A 59 -17.58 -7.57 -3.02
CA ASP A 59 -18.58 -6.58 -3.40
C ASP A 59 -19.48 -6.23 -2.21
N GLU A 60 -19.92 -7.22 -1.43
CA GLU A 60 -20.72 -6.98 -0.22
C GLU A 60 -19.96 -6.17 0.85
N ILE A 61 -18.67 -6.47 1.05
CA ILE A 61 -17.80 -5.74 1.98
C ILE A 61 -17.64 -4.30 1.50
N TRP A 62 -17.44 -4.08 0.20
CA TRP A 62 -17.35 -2.75 -0.38
C TRP A 62 -18.62 -1.94 -0.14
N GLU A 63 -19.78 -2.46 -0.56
CA GLU A 63 -21.07 -1.79 -0.39
C GLU A 63 -21.36 -1.45 1.08
N ARG A 64 -20.97 -2.31 2.00
CA ARG A 64 -21.20 -2.11 3.43
C ARG A 64 -20.24 -1.09 4.07
N MET A 65 -18.96 -1.10 3.69
CA MET A 65 -17.91 -0.35 4.39
C MET A 65 -17.48 0.92 3.69
N HIS A 66 -17.63 1.00 2.36
CA HIS A 66 -17.27 2.17 1.58
C HIS A 66 -17.99 3.46 2.01
N PRO A 67 -19.30 3.45 2.37
CA PRO A 67 -19.98 4.66 2.83
C PRO A 67 -19.34 5.31 4.07
N ALA A 68 -18.68 4.52 4.94
CA ALA A 68 -17.95 5.05 6.09
C ALA A 68 -16.64 5.75 5.69
N VAL A 69 -15.97 5.26 4.64
CA VAL A 69 -14.79 5.90 4.05
C VAL A 69 -15.18 7.23 3.40
N GLU A 70 -16.26 7.25 2.62
CA GLU A 70 -16.79 8.48 1.99
C GLU A 70 -17.22 9.52 3.04
N ALA A 71 -17.86 9.09 4.13
CA ALA A 71 -18.22 9.97 5.23
C ALA A 71 -16.99 10.61 5.87
N SER A 72 -15.96 9.80 6.15
CA SER A 72 -14.69 10.27 6.72
C SER A 72 -13.94 11.21 5.76
N LEU A 73 -14.00 10.95 4.45
CA LEU A 73 -13.44 11.82 3.42
C LEU A 73 -14.15 13.17 3.37
N ARG A 74 -15.49 13.18 3.48
CA ARG A 74 -16.27 14.43 3.58
C ARG A 74 -15.87 15.23 4.81
N ASP A 75 -15.69 14.59 5.95
CA ASP A 75 -15.26 15.27 7.19
C ASP A 75 -13.83 15.82 7.05
N LEU A 76 -12.93 15.08 6.41
CA LEU A 76 -11.57 15.55 6.12
C LEU A 76 -11.59 16.76 5.19
N ASN A 77 -12.30 16.69 4.06
CA ASN A 77 -12.43 17.79 3.12
C ASN A 77 -13.08 19.02 3.78
N ALA A 78 -14.08 18.82 4.64
CA ALA A 78 -14.69 19.91 5.42
C ALA A 78 -13.68 20.57 6.39
N SER A 79 -12.79 19.80 7.01
CA SER A 79 -11.75 20.31 7.91
C SER A 79 -10.62 21.05 7.18
N LEU A 80 -10.38 20.72 5.91
CA LEU A 80 -9.36 21.36 5.06
C LEU A 80 -9.89 22.59 4.33
N LYS A 81 -11.21 22.70 4.16
CA LYS A 81 -11.84 23.80 3.40
C LYS A 81 -11.48 25.18 3.96
N GLY A 82 -10.96 26.04 3.10
CA GLY A 82 -10.54 27.40 3.46
C GLY A 82 -9.16 27.49 4.14
N SER A 83 -8.44 26.38 4.27
CA SER A 83 -7.04 26.42 4.69
C SER A 83 -6.13 26.86 3.53
N ALA A 84 -5.09 27.65 3.85
CA ALA A 84 -4.10 28.13 2.86
C ALA A 84 -3.11 27.03 2.42
N THR A 85 -3.40 25.76 2.72
CA THR A 85 -2.52 24.65 2.44
C THR A 85 -2.79 24.12 1.04
N SER A 86 -1.78 23.45 0.49
CA SER A 86 -1.88 22.89 -0.85
C SER A 86 -1.16 21.56 -0.92
N ILE A 87 -1.57 20.73 -1.87
CA ILE A 87 -0.92 19.46 -2.14
C ILE A 87 -0.67 19.28 -3.63
N ALA A 88 0.53 18.85 -3.98
CA ALA A 88 0.87 18.41 -5.32
C ALA A 88 0.39 16.97 -5.52
N VAL A 89 -0.50 16.77 -6.49
CA VAL A 89 -1.00 15.45 -6.86
C VAL A 89 0.07 14.75 -7.70
N THR A 90 0.66 13.68 -7.17
CA THR A 90 1.71 12.91 -7.86
C THR A 90 1.16 11.85 -8.80
N GLU A 91 -0.05 11.36 -8.55
CA GLU A 91 -0.67 10.22 -9.22
C GLU A 91 -2.18 10.44 -9.46
N GLY A 92 -2.76 9.74 -10.44
CA GLY A 92 -4.18 9.84 -10.77
C GLY A 92 -4.52 10.88 -11.84
N GLY A 93 -5.81 11.22 -11.94
CA GLY A 93 -6.36 12.04 -13.02
C GLY A 93 -5.90 13.51 -13.00
N ARG A 94 -5.46 14.02 -11.85
CA ARG A 94 -4.93 15.39 -11.68
C ARG A 94 -3.40 15.43 -11.56
N LYS A 95 -2.71 14.41 -12.07
CA LYS A 95 -1.25 14.29 -11.93
C LYS A 95 -0.52 15.57 -12.39
N GLY A 96 0.31 16.11 -11.50
CA GLY A 96 1.07 17.33 -11.71
C GLY A 96 0.34 18.62 -11.32
N GLU A 97 -0.94 18.55 -10.92
CA GLU A 97 -1.67 19.70 -10.42
C GLU A 97 -1.46 19.91 -8.92
N THR A 98 -1.60 21.17 -8.49
CA THR A 98 -1.60 21.55 -7.07
C THR A 98 -3.02 21.86 -6.63
N ILE A 99 -3.58 21.02 -5.78
CA ILE A 99 -4.87 21.24 -5.13
C ILE A 99 -4.66 22.28 -4.04
N ARG A 100 -5.43 23.37 -4.08
CA ARG A 100 -5.44 24.39 -3.03
C ARG A 100 -6.81 24.38 -2.37
N PHE A 101 -6.85 24.27 -1.04
CA PHE A 101 -8.11 24.14 -0.32
C PHE A 101 -8.83 25.48 -0.06
N ASP A 102 -8.23 26.59 -0.49
CA ASP A 102 -8.78 27.95 -0.50
C ASP A 102 -9.37 28.37 -1.87
N ALA A 103 -9.30 27.47 -2.85
CA ALA A 103 -9.54 27.75 -4.27
C ALA A 103 -10.98 28.16 -4.64
N GLY A 104 -11.91 28.15 -3.69
CA GLY A 104 -13.33 28.45 -3.91
C GLY A 104 -14.02 27.43 -4.82
N ASN A 105 -15.08 27.84 -5.51
CA ASN A 105 -15.95 26.96 -6.30
C ASN A 105 -15.38 26.60 -7.69
N ARG A 106 -14.09 26.26 -7.76
CA ARG A 106 -13.44 25.81 -9.00
C ARG A 106 -13.67 24.31 -9.20
N HIS A 107 -13.77 23.89 -10.44
CA HIS A 107 -13.89 22.47 -10.80
C HIS A 107 -12.72 22.06 -11.71
N HIS A 108 -12.24 20.83 -11.52
CA HIS A 108 -11.31 20.16 -12.41
C HIS A 108 -12.05 19.08 -13.20
N THR A 109 -11.73 18.93 -14.48
CA THR A 109 -12.33 17.89 -15.34
C THR A 109 -11.35 16.73 -15.45
N LEU A 110 -11.70 15.57 -14.86
CA LEU A 110 -10.88 14.37 -14.94
C LEU A 110 -10.80 13.84 -16.38
N PRO A 111 -9.80 13.01 -16.72
CA PRO A 111 -9.72 12.33 -18.02
C PRO A 111 -10.96 11.50 -18.37
N THR A 112 -11.73 11.08 -17.36
CA THR A 112 -13.02 10.38 -17.49
C THR A 112 -14.17 11.30 -17.95
N GLY A 113 -13.96 12.62 -17.99
CA GLY A 113 -14.97 13.64 -18.29
C GLY A 113 -15.77 14.13 -17.08
N GLU A 114 -15.54 13.55 -15.90
CA GLU A 114 -16.21 13.93 -14.67
C GLU A 114 -15.69 15.26 -14.12
N LYS A 115 -16.60 16.14 -13.69
CA LYS A 115 -16.27 17.42 -13.07
C LYS A 115 -16.26 17.29 -11.56
N VAL A 116 -15.08 17.44 -10.98
CA VAL A 116 -14.82 17.28 -9.56
C VAL A 116 -14.39 18.62 -8.95
N ALA A 117 -14.69 18.84 -7.68
CA ALA A 117 -14.32 20.09 -7.00
C ALA A 117 -12.78 20.20 -6.89
N ALA A 118 -12.22 21.32 -7.30
CA ALA A 118 -10.78 21.55 -7.34
C ALA A 118 -10.19 21.92 -5.96
N ASP A 119 -11.06 22.22 -4.99
CA ASP A 119 -10.74 22.52 -3.59
C ASP A 119 -10.95 21.32 -2.65
N ALA A 120 -11.23 20.13 -3.19
CA ALA A 120 -11.45 18.90 -2.43
C ALA A 120 -10.58 17.76 -2.94
N LEU A 121 -10.20 16.87 -2.01
CA LEU A 121 -9.49 15.63 -2.29
C LEU A 121 -10.46 14.54 -2.72
N LEU A 122 -10.05 13.78 -3.72
CA LEU A 122 -10.64 12.48 -4.04
C LEU A 122 -10.04 11.40 -3.13
N GLU A 123 -10.71 10.26 -2.99
CA GLU A 123 -10.30 9.19 -2.08
C GLU A 123 -8.84 8.74 -2.31
N TRP A 124 -8.43 8.64 -3.58
CA TRP A 124 -7.09 8.23 -3.98
C TRP A 124 -6.05 9.36 -3.97
N GLU A 125 -6.46 10.61 -3.72
CA GLU A 125 -5.56 11.77 -3.63
C GLU A 125 -5.14 12.08 -2.19
N VAL A 126 -5.71 11.38 -1.20
CA VAL A 126 -5.33 11.54 0.20
C VAL A 126 -3.93 10.96 0.44
N PRO A 127 -2.98 11.75 0.98
CA PRO A 127 -1.63 11.27 1.32
C PRO A 127 -1.64 10.10 2.29
N PHE A 128 -0.61 9.24 2.19
CA PHE A 128 -0.36 8.20 3.18
C PHE A 128 0.08 8.79 4.53
N ASP A 129 0.99 9.75 4.49
CA ASP A 129 1.48 10.45 5.68
C ASP A 129 0.82 11.82 5.80
N PHE A 130 0.52 12.22 7.04
CA PHE A 130 -0.04 13.55 7.30
C PHE A 130 0.99 14.64 6.99
N PRO A 131 0.74 15.54 6.02
CA PRO A 131 1.70 16.59 5.68
C PRO A 131 1.90 17.58 6.83
N GLU A 132 3.14 18.05 7.04
CA GLU A 132 3.45 18.99 8.11
C GLU A 132 2.74 20.35 7.94
N ASP A 133 2.50 20.75 6.70
CA ASP A 133 1.84 22.01 6.35
C ASP A 133 0.34 22.01 6.67
N TRP A 134 -0.27 20.85 6.97
CA TRP A 134 -1.71 20.74 7.19
C TRP A 134 -2.16 21.21 8.57
N PRO A 135 -3.40 21.74 8.69
CA PRO A 135 -3.92 22.18 9.98
C PRO A 135 -4.02 21.01 10.94
N LYS A 136 -3.43 21.14 12.15
CA LYS A 136 -3.45 20.10 13.19
C LYS A 136 -4.85 19.62 13.55
N GLY A 137 -5.87 20.47 13.38
CA GLY A 137 -7.28 20.12 13.59
C GLY A 137 -7.80 19.06 12.61
N ALA A 138 -7.25 18.97 11.41
CA ALA A 138 -7.61 17.95 10.40
C ALA A 138 -7.02 16.57 10.72
N ARG A 139 -6.06 16.48 11.65
CA ARG A 139 -5.37 15.21 11.95
C ARG A 139 -6.34 14.11 12.38
N LYS A 140 -7.32 14.45 13.22
CA LYS A 140 -8.34 13.49 13.67
C LYS A 140 -9.18 12.93 12.51
N ALA A 141 -9.59 13.79 11.57
CA ALA A 141 -10.35 13.37 10.40
C ALA A 141 -9.50 12.55 9.43
N PHE A 142 -8.23 12.93 9.26
CA PHE A 142 -7.25 12.18 8.45
C PHE A 142 -7.01 10.77 9.00
N ASP A 143 -6.75 10.66 10.31
CA ASP A 143 -6.54 9.37 10.96
C ASP A 143 -7.80 8.49 10.88
N ALA A 144 -9.00 9.09 11.01
CA ALA A 144 -10.28 8.38 10.86
C ALA A 144 -10.49 7.83 9.45
N PHE A 145 -10.17 8.63 8.41
CA PHE A 145 -10.24 8.19 7.01
C PHE A 145 -9.32 7.00 6.75
N HIS A 146 -8.06 7.07 7.20
CA HIS A 146 -7.10 5.97 7.04
C HIS A 146 -7.52 4.73 7.84
N ALA A 147 -8.03 4.90 9.06
CA ALA A 147 -8.55 3.80 9.86
C ALA A 147 -9.72 3.10 9.18
N ALA A 148 -10.67 3.85 8.59
CA ALA A 148 -11.80 3.29 7.86
C ALA A 148 -11.34 2.49 6.62
N ARG A 149 -10.40 3.05 5.85
CA ARG A 149 -9.85 2.41 4.65
C ARG A 149 -9.05 1.14 5.00
N GLN A 150 -8.22 1.19 6.04
CA GLN A 150 -7.49 0.04 6.55
C GLN A 150 -8.42 -1.05 7.08
N ALA A 151 -9.52 -0.69 7.77
CA ALA A 151 -10.50 -1.65 8.26
C ALA A 151 -11.21 -2.37 7.12
N MET A 152 -11.58 -1.64 6.06
CA MET A 152 -12.19 -2.21 4.86
C MET A 152 -11.21 -3.12 4.11
N GLN A 153 -9.99 -2.67 3.87
CA GLN A 153 -8.95 -3.47 3.21
C GLN A 153 -8.66 -4.75 4.00
N LYS A 154 -8.49 -4.64 5.32
CA LYS A 154 -8.28 -5.81 6.18
C LYS A 154 -9.42 -6.81 6.06
N ARG A 155 -10.67 -6.34 6.00
CA ARG A 155 -11.84 -7.23 5.87
C ARG A 155 -11.87 -7.94 4.51
N MET A 156 -11.50 -7.23 3.43
CA MET A 156 -11.35 -7.83 2.10
C MET A 156 -10.21 -8.86 2.08
N ASP A 157 -9.05 -8.53 2.65
CA ASP A 157 -7.89 -9.42 2.74
C ASP A 157 -8.22 -10.68 3.55
N ASP A 158 -8.92 -10.55 4.68
CA ASP A 158 -9.39 -11.68 5.49
C ASP A 158 -10.32 -12.61 4.68
N SER A 159 -11.23 -12.03 3.87
CA SER A 159 -12.12 -12.80 3.00
C SER A 159 -11.33 -13.51 1.88
N ILE A 160 -10.40 -12.81 1.22
CA ILE A 160 -9.53 -13.39 0.18
C ILE A 160 -8.71 -14.54 0.76
N ALA A 161 -8.14 -14.38 1.96
CA ALA A 161 -7.38 -15.43 2.63
C ALA A 161 -8.23 -16.66 2.93
N SER A 162 -9.48 -16.49 3.40
CA SER A 162 -10.38 -17.62 3.65
C SER A 162 -10.79 -18.40 2.38
N HIS A 163 -10.70 -17.75 1.21
CA HIS A 163 -11.03 -18.36 -0.10
C HIS A 163 -9.79 -18.79 -0.90
N ALA A 164 -8.57 -18.59 -0.38
CA ALA A 164 -7.32 -18.90 -1.10
C ALA A 164 -6.96 -20.40 -1.07
N ASP A 165 -7.54 -21.18 -0.16
CA ASP A 165 -7.25 -22.60 0.05
C ASP A 165 -8.33 -23.56 -0.53
N GLN A 166 -9.33 -23.04 -1.26
CA GLN A 166 -10.39 -23.84 -1.92
C GLN A 166 -10.09 -24.18 -3.39
#